data_AF-A0A3R7SYJ5-F1
#
_entry.id   AF-A0A3R7SYJ5-F1
#
_cell.length_a   1.000
_cell.length_b   1.000
_cell.length_c   1.000
_cell.angle_alpha   90.00
_cell.angle_beta   90.00
_cell.angle_gamma   90.00
#
_symmetry.space_group_name_H-M   'P 1'
#
loop_
_entity.id
_entity.type
_entity.pdbx_description
1 polymer ?
#
loop_
_entity_poly.entity_id
_entity_poly.type
_entity_poly.pdbx_seq_one_letter_code
_entity_poly.pdbx_strand_id
1 'polypeptide(L)'
;MQFLITAYDGKDEDAQARRSAARPAHIEGAKDLLAGGHVLIGGAILNDADEMIGSSLIVEFENREALDQWLNNDPYVTESVWQDITVQPFRTAVKS
;
A
#
# COMPACT_ATOMS: atom_id res chain seq x y z
N MET A 1 -10.77 -2.96 12.56
CA MET A 1 -11.53 -2.46 11.40
C MET A 1 -10.74 -2.76 10.14
N GLN A 2 -11.39 -3.30 9.11
CA GLN A 2 -10.71 -3.59 7.85
C GLN A 2 -10.86 -2.43 6.88
N PHE A 3 -9.80 -2.19 6.11
CA PHE A 3 -9.76 -1.14 5.10
C PHE A 3 -9.19 -1.69 3.80
N LEU A 4 -9.76 -1.24 2.68
CA LEU A 4 -9.19 -1.39 1.35
C LEU A 4 -8.43 -0.12 1.02
N ILE A 5 -7.15 -0.28 0.68
CA ILE A 5 -6.30 0.78 0.15
C ILE A 5 -6.12 0.51 -1.34
N THR A 6 -6.33 1.53 -2.13
CA THR A 6 -5.94 1.57 -3.54
C THR A 6 -5.08 2.81 -3.72
N ALA A 7 -3.82 2.61 -4.08
CA ALA A 7 -2.85 3.67 -4.23
C ALA A 7 -2.17 3.58 -5.60
N TYR A 8 -2.27 4.62 -6.41
CA TYR A 8 -1.56 4.71 -7.69
C TYR A 8 -0.26 5.49 -7.53
N ASP A 9 0.74 5.04 -8.27
CA ASP A 9 2.02 5.72 -8.35
C ASP A 9 1.88 7.05 -9.10
N GLY A 10 2.91 7.90 -9.01
CA GLY A 10 3.03 9.06 -9.89
C GLY A 10 2.98 8.69 -11.37
N LYS A 11 2.58 9.65 -12.22
CA LYS A 11 2.45 9.45 -13.68
C LYS A 11 3.57 10.08 -14.49
N ASP A 12 4.52 10.71 -13.82
CA ASP A 12 5.72 11.28 -14.43
C ASP A 12 6.77 10.20 -14.75
N GLU A 13 7.79 10.59 -15.52
CA GLU A 13 8.85 9.70 -16.01
C GLU A 13 9.71 9.07 -14.90
N ASP A 14 9.79 9.72 -13.73
CA ASP A 14 10.58 9.25 -12.59
C ASP A 14 9.82 8.27 -11.69
N ALA A 15 8.53 8.04 -11.93
CA ALA A 15 7.68 7.22 -11.05
C ALA A 15 8.21 5.81 -10.81
N GLN A 16 8.64 5.12 -11.88
CA GLN A 16 9.22 3.77 -11.76
C GLN A 16 10.53 3.75 -10.99
N ALA A 17 11.36 4.79 -11.15
CA ALA A 17 12.61 4.92 -10.44
C ALA A 17 12.36 5.15 -8.93
N ARG A 18 11.43 6.05 -8.59
CA ARG A 18 11.01 6.29 -7.19
C ARG A 18 10.48 5.00 -6.55
N ARG A 19 9.57 4.30 -7.23
CA ARG A 19 9.03 3.02 -6.74
C ARG A 19 10.14 2.01 -6.48
N SER A 20 11.05 1.84 -7.44
CA SER A 20 12.14 0.86 -7.36
C SER A 20 13.08 1.15 -6.18
N ALA A 21 13.40 2.42 -5.94
CA ALA A 21 14.26 2.84 -4.84
C ALA A 21 13.60 2.63 -3.47
N ALA A 22 12.32 2.97 -3.31
CA ALA A 22 11.60 2.86 -2.04
C ALA A 22 11.11 1.44 -1.72
N ARG A 23 10.97 0.57 -2.74
CA ARG A 23 10.37 -0.77 -2.60
C ARG A 23 11.00 -1.65 -1.52
N PRO A 24 12.32 -1.74 -1.36
CA PRO A 24 12.92 -2.59 -0.32
C PRO A 24 12.43 -2.21 1.08
N ALA A 25 12.42 -0.92 1.41
CA ALA A 25 11.97 -0.41 2.71
C ALA A 25 10.46 -0.60 2.89
N HIS A 26 9.66 -0.32 1.85
CA HIS A 26 8.21 -0.57 1.89
C HIS A 26 7.88 -2.04 2.18
N ILE A 27 8.57 -2.97 1.51
CA ILE A 27 8.34 -4.41 1.71
C ILE A 27 8.80 -4.88 3.10
N GLU A 28 9.85 -4.28 3.67
CA GLU A 28 10.26 -4.56 5.04
C GLU A 28 9.17 -4.14 6.04
N GLY A 29 8.66 -2.90 5.94
CA GLY A 29 7.56 -2.44 6.78
C GLY A 29 6.28 -3.28 6.59
N ALA A 30 5.96 -3.68 5.37
CA ALA A 30 4.81 -4.54 5.09
C ALA A 30 4.96 -5.96 5.70
N LYS A 31 6.18 -6.50 5.78
CA LYS A 31 6.45 -7.78 6.46
C LYS A 31 6.22 -7.68 7.97
N ASP A 32 6.66 -6.59 8.59
CA ASP A 32 6.44 -6.36 10.01
C ASP A 32 4.95 -6.25 10.32
N LEU A 33 4.20 -5.53 9.49
CA LEU A 33 2.74 -5.45 9.60
C LEU A 33 2.05 -6.79 9.37
N LEU A 34 2.52 -7.59 8.41
CA LEU A 34 2.01 -8.94 8.17
C LEU A 34 2.23 -9.83 9.40
N ALA A 35 3.43 -9.78 10.00
CA ALA A 35 3.76 -10.50 11.23
C ALA A 35 2.90 -10.04 12.42
N GLY A 36 2.58 -8.75 12.49
CA GLY A 36 1.65 -8.18 13.47
C GLY A 36 0.17 -8.42 13.19
N GLY A 37 -0.19 -9.03 12.06
CA GLY A 37 -1.59 -9.28 11.66
C GLY A 37 -2.33 -8.06 11.10
N HIS A 38 -1.63 -6.96 10.83
CA HIS A 38 -2.20 -5.72 10.30
C HIS A 38 -2.38 -5.72 8.78
N VAL A 39 -1.57 -6.47 8.03
CA VAL A 39 -1.78 -6.68 6.59
C VAL A 39 -2.42 -8.05 6.40
N LEU A 40 -3.58 -8.10 5.73
CA LEU A 40 -4.24 -9.36 5.40
C LEU A 40 -3.79 -9.88 4.04
N ILE A 41 -3.73 -8.99 3.05
CA ILE A 41 -3.23 -9.26 1.71
C ILE A 41 -2.82 -7.93 1.06
N GLY A 42 -1.81 -7.97 0.21
CA GLY A 42 -1.39 -6.81 -0.59
C GLY A 42 -0.71 -7.24 -1.88
N GLY A 43 -0.73 -6.37 -2.87
CA GLY A 43 -0.12 -6.61 -4.18
C GLY A 43 0.07 -5.33 -4.98
N ALA A 44 0.88 -5.42 -6.03
CA ALA A 44 1.02 -4.34 -6.99
C ALA A 44 -0.16 -4.35 -7.98
N ILE A 45 -0.61 -3.16 -8.37
CA ILE A 45 -1.48 -2.96 -9.52
C ILE A 45 -0.56 -2.91 -10.74
N LEU A 46 -0.86 -3.69 -11.77
CA LEU A 46 -0.05 -3.79 -12.98
C LEU A 46 -0.78 -3.16 -14.16
N ASN A 47 -0.02 -2.58 -15.09
CA ASN A 47 -0.52 -2.20 -16.40
C ASN A 47 -0.46 -3.38 -17.39
N ASP A 48 -0.89 -3.16 -18.63
CA ASP A 48 -0.88 -4.18 -19.69
C ASP A 48 0.53 -4.66 -20.09
N ALA A 49 1.57 -3.91 -19.71
CA ALA A 49 2.98 -4.24 -19.94
C ALA A 49 3.64 -4.93 -18.75
N ASP A 50 2.86 -5.36 -17.74
CA ASP A 50 3.33 -6.00 -16.51
C ASP A 50 4.17 -5.08 -15.59
N GLU A 51 4.09 -3.77 -15.80
CA GLU A 51 4.77 -2.78 -14.97
C GLU A 51 3.90 -2.40 -13.77
N MET A 52 4.53 -2.21 -12.62
CA MET A 52 3.84 -1.80 -11.41
C MET A 52 3.44 -0.32 -11.48
N ILE A 53 2.15 -0.04 -11.46
CA ILE A 53 1.59 1.33 -11.53
C ILE A 53 0.91 1.77 -10.23
N GLY A 54 0.95 0.93 -9.21
CA GLY A 54 0.28 1.18 -7.95
C GLY A 54 0.32 -0.04 -7.05
N SER A 55 -0.48 0.01 -6.00
CA SER A 55 -0.63 -1.03 -5.00
C SER A 55 -2.07 -1.09 -4.51
N SER A 56 -2.50 -2.28 -4.12
CA SER A 56 -3.73 -2.47 -3.36
C SER A 56 -3.48 -3.36 -2.15
N LEU A 57 -4.06 -2.97 -1.02
CA LEU A 57 -3.89 -3.67 0.25
C LEU A 57 -5.24 -3.79 0.97
N ILE A 58 -5.47 -4.95 1.58
CA ILE A 58 -6.51 -5.13 2.60
C ILE A 58 -5.79 -5.23 3.93
N VAL A 59 -6.10 -4.28 4.81
CA VAL A 59 -5.43 -4.12 6.11
C VAL A 59 -6.43 -4.09 7.25
N GLU A 60 -5.95 -4.37 8.45
CA GLU A 60 -6.73 -4.34 9.69
C GLU A 60 -6.03 -3.49 10.75
N PHE A 61 -6.70 -2.41 11.15
CA PHE A 61 -6.27 -1.47 12.19
C PHE A 61 -7.39 -1.22 13.20
N GLU A 62 -7.07 -0.72 14.38
CA GLU A 62 -8.07 -0.43 15.41
C GLU A 62 -9.14 0.56 14.92
N ASN A 63 -8.70 1.60 14.23
CA ASN A 63 -9.53 2.68 13.68
C ASN A 63 -8.83 3.32 12.46
N ARG A 64 -9.45 4.38 11.91
CA ARG A 64 -8.92 5.09 10.74
C ARG A 64 -7.65 5.88 11.08
N GLU A 65 -7.57 6.43 12.29
CA GLU A 65 -6.46 7.24 12.76
C GLU A 65 -5.16 6.43 12.87
N ALA A 66 -5.23 5.20 13.38
CA ALA A 66 -4.10 4.28 13.45
C ALA A 66 -3.60 3.88 12.05
N LEU A 67 -4.53 3.66 11.10
CA LEU A 67 -4.20 3.42 9.70
C LEU A 67 -3.48 4.63 9.08
N ASP A 68 -4.02 5.84 9.26
CA ASP A 68 -3.43 7.06 8.70
C ASP A 68 -2.03 7.34 9.28
N GLN A 69 -1.81 7.04 10.56
CA GLN A 69 -0.47 7.12 11.16
C GLN A 69 0.52 6.18 10.49
N TRP A 70 0.14 4.93 10.23
CA TRP A 70 1.01 4.02 9.49
C TRP A 70 1.23 4.53 8.05
N LEU A 71 0.15 4.89 7.35
CA LEU A 71 0.19 5.30 5.95
C LEU A 71 1.11 6.53 5.74
N ASN A 72 1.07 7.51 6.64
CA ASN A 72 1.92 8.70 6.58
C ASN A 72 3.42 8.40 6.77
N ASN A 73 3.77 7.22 7.30
CA ASN A 73 5.14 6.78 7.51
C ASN A 73 5.58 5.69 6.52
N ASP A 74 4.69 5.26 5.61
CA ASP A 74 5.05 4.27 4.61
C ASP A 74 6.05 4.87 3.61
N PRO A 75 7.16 4.18 3.26
CA PRO A 75 8.14 4.68 2.30
C PRO A 75 7.55 5.06 0.94
N TYR A 76 6.49 4.40 0.48
CA TYR A 76 5.80 4.79 -0.75
C TYR A 76 5.04 6.11 -0.63
N VAL A 77 4.65 6.53 0.57
CA VAL A 77 4.08 7.86 0.82
C VAL A 77 5.19 8.89 1.04
N THR A 78 6.16 8.62 1.91
CA THR A 78 7.21 9.60 2.25
C THR A 78 8.13 9.91 1.08
N GLU A 79 8.41 8.92 0.21
CA GLU A 79 9.23 9.09 -1.00
C GLU A 79 8.39 9.48 -2.24
N SER A 80 7.13 9.89 -2.05
CA SER A 80 6.25 10.37 -3.13
C SER A 80 6.06 9.38 -4.29
N VAL A 81 6.02 8.08 -3.96
CA VAL A 81 5.68 7.01 -4.91
C VAL A 81 4.17 7.02 -5.13
N TRP A 82 3.39 6.77 -4.08
CA TRP A 82 1.94 6.83 -4.10
C TRP A 82 1.46 8.28 -4.08
N GLN A 83 0.75 8.68 -5.14
CA GLN A 83 0.28 10.06 -5.32
C GLN A 83 -1.24 10.19 -5.38
N ASP A 84 -1.95 9.08 -5.65
CA ASP A 84 -3.41 9.02 -5.60
C ASP A 84 -3.81 7.85 -4.72
N ILE A 85 -4.18 8.16 -3.46
CA ILE A 85 -4.48 7.15 -2.44
C ILE A 85 -5.94 7.27 -2.03
N THR A 86 -6.67 6.17 -2.17
CA THR A 86 -8.03 6.01 -1.68
C THR A 86 -8.07 4.95 -0.58
N VAL A 87 -8.75 5.28 0.52
CA VAL A 87 -8.98 4.38 1.66
C VAL A 87 -10.48 4.21 1.86
N GLN A 88 -10.95 2.97 1.91
CA GLN A 88 -12.36 2.64 2.08
C GLN A 88 -12.55 1.62 3.21
N PRO A 89 -13.59 1.76 4.06
CA PRO A 89 -13.98 0.67 4.96
C PRO A 89 -14.28 -0.60 4.17
N PHE A 90 -13.75 -1.72 4.63
CA PHE A 90 -13.86 -3.00 3.96
C PHE A 90 -14.33 -4.08 4.94
N ARG A 91 -14.93 -5.15 4.41
CA ARG A 91 -15.26 -6.35 5.19
C ARG A 91 -14.98 -7.58 4.34
N THR A 92 -13.97 -8.34 4.75
CA THR A 92 -13.62 -9.62 4.12
C THR A 92 -14.80 -10.58 4.25
N ALA A 93 -15.29 -11.10 3.12
CA ALA A 93 -16.41 -12.04 3.08
C ALA A 93 -15.96 -13.50 3.27
N VAL A 94 -14.79 -13.85 2.71
CA VAL A 94 -14.18 -15.18 2.77
C VAL A 94 -12.67 -15.01 2.93
N LYS A 95 -12.07 -15.74 3.87
CA LYS A 95 -10.62 -15.78 4.10
C LYS A 95 -10.18 -17.25 4.03
N SER A 96 -9.16 -17.53 3.23
CA SER A 96 -8.51 -18.84 3.16
C SER A 96 -7.60 -19.08 4.35
#